data_AF-A0A967I9R9-F1
#
_entry.id   AF-A0A967I9R9-F1
#
_cell.length_a   1.000
_cell.length_b   1.000
_cell.length_c   1.000
_cell.angle_alpha   90.00
_cell.angle_beta   90.00
_cell.angle_gamma   90.00
#
_symmetry.space_group_name_H-M   'P 1'
#
loop_
_entity.id
_entity.type
_entity.pdbx_description
1 polymer ?
#
loop_
_entity_poly.entity_id
_entity_poly.type
_entity_poly.pdbx_seq_one_letter_code
_entity_poly.pdbx_strand_id
1 'polypeptide(L)'
;MAGLDLAIEANTNPQSPYFGRIDTESVAVGGHSCGGGQALFAVTQDDRIDTIMIHNAGVFIESPPPDNLLMSDLANLTKPMIYITGGPTDIAYPHTVRNFPLVEDAPFAYLNIDVGHGGTFLQPNGGAVAQVSVDWLDWQLKGSEAGARRFVGPDCLLCSDPEWTYRTKNIDG
;
A
#
# COMPACT_ATOMS: atom_id res chain seq x y z
N MET A 1 16.30 3.68 3.83
CA MET A 1 15.75 4.69 2.88
C MET A 1 15.93 6.09 3.46
N ALA A 2 16.42 7.09 2.70
CA ALA A 2 16.78 8.40 3.26
C ALA A 2 15.66 9.13 4.02
N GLY A 3 14.41 9.08 3.55
CA GLY A 3 13.27 9.69 4.25
C GLY A 3 12.97 9.04 5.61
N LEU A 4 13.04 7.70 5.69
CA LEU A 4 12.88 6.96 6.94
C LEU A 4 14.03 7.25 7.90
N ASP A 5 15.26 7.30 7.39
CA ASP A 5 16.45 7.59 8.20
C ASP A 5 16.37 8.99 8.82
N LEU A 6 15.90 9.99 8.06
CA LEU A 6 15.64 11.35 8.57
C LEU A 6 14.54 11.39 9.64
N ALA A 7 13.47 10.61 9.49
CA ALA A 7 12.40 10.54 10.48
C ALA A 7 12.88 9.92 11.80
N ILE A 8 13.67 8.84 11.73
CA ILE A 8 14.27 8.18 12.89
C ILE A 8 15.27 9.14 13.58
N GLU A 9 16.13 9.81 12.83
CA GLU A 9 17.05 10.81 13.39
C GLU A 9 16.28 11.95 14.09
N ALA A 10 15.25 12.48 13.44
CA ALA A 10 14.39 13.52 14.00
C ALA A 10 13.67 13.07 15.28
N ASN A 11 13.38 11.78 15.45
CA ASN A 11 12.79 11.23 16.67
C ASN A 11 13.76 11.25 17.86
N THR A 12 15.07 11.15 17.60
CA THR A 12 16.12 11.10 18.62
C THR A 12 16.73 12.45 18.97
N ASN A 13 16.49 13.49 18.15
CA ASN A 13 17.06 14.82 18.35
C ASN A 13 16.18 15.69 19.29
N PRO A 14 16.66 16.10 20.48
CA PRO A 14 15.87 16.92 21.42
C PRO A 14 15.47 18.31 20.89
N GLN A 15 16.10 18.80 19.82
CA GLN A 15 15.74 20.06 19.15
C GLN A 15 14.69 19.88 18.05
N SER A 16 14.34 18.64 17.72
CA SER A 16 13.33 18.34 16.70
C SER A 16 11.91 18.47 17.28
N PRO A 17 10.94 19.00 16.51
CA PRO A 17 9.53 18.96 16.89
C PRO A 17 8.97 17.52 16.98
N TYR A 18 9.68 16.54 16.41
CA TYR A 18 9.31 15.13 16.42
C TYR A 18 9.98 14.31 17.53
N PHE A 19 10.78 14.95 18.40
CA PHE A 19 11.50 14.25 19.46
C PHE A 19 10.57 13.38 20.32
N GLY A 20 10.78 12.06 20.30
CA GLY A 20 9.98 11.07 21.03
C GLY A 20 8.52 10.95 20.58
N ARG A 21 8.18 11.36 19.35
CA ARG A 21 6.79 11.35 18.83
C ARG A 21 6.56 10.35 17.70
N ILE A 22 7.61 9.69 17.22
CA ILE A 22 7.54 8.72 16.12
C ILE A 22 7.76 7.33 16.71
N ASP A 23 6.81 6.43 16.45
CA ASP A 23 7.04 5.00 16.63
C ASP A 23 7.86 4.49 15.45
N THR A 24 9.11 4.10 15.71
CA THR A 24 10.06 3.68 14.67
C THR A 24 9.95 2.20 14.32
N GLU A 25 9.15 1.44 15.08
CA GLU A 25 8.92 0.01 14.88
C GLU A 25 7.63 -0.28 14.10
N SER A 26 6.92 0.77 13.67
CA SER A 26 5.66 0.69 12.94
C SER A 26 5.73 1.53 11.67
N VAL A 27 6.27 0.96 10.58
CA VAL A 27 6.60 1.67 9.35
C VAL A 27 5.81 1.16 8.15
N ALA A 28 5.09 2.07 7.50
CA ALA A 28 4.52 1.84 6.18
C ALA A 28 5.29 2.62 5.11
N VAL A 29 5.41 2.03 3.92
CA VAL A 29 5.80 2.75 2.70
C VAL A 29 4.64 2.76 1.73
N GLY A 30 4.51 3.83 0.95
CA GLY A 30 3.51 3.86 -0.09
C GLY A 30 3.77 4.96 -1.11
N GLY A 31 3.05 4.87 -2.22
CA GLY A 31 3.23 5.84 -3.29
C GLY A 31 2.21 5.71 -4.40
N HIS A 32 2.09 6.80 -5.16
CA HIS A 32 1.20 6.94 -6.30
C HIS A 32 1.98 6.87 -7.61
N SER A 33 1.44 6.16 -8.61
CA SER A 33 2.05 6.06 -9.94
C SER A 33 3.50 5.54 -9.87
N CYS A 34 4.50 6.27 -10.38
CA CYS A 34 5.91 5.89 -10.24
C CYS A 34 6.35 5.69 -8.78
N GLY A 35 5.80 6.48 -7.86
CA GLY A 35 6.06 6.33 -6.42
C GLY A 35 5.59 4.98 -5.87
N GLY A 36 4.59 4.36 -6.48
CA GLY A 36 4.14 3.01 -6.11
C GLY A 36 5.15 1.94 -6.51
N GLY A 37 5.77 2.06 -7.70
CA GLY A 37 6.89 1.20 -8.10
C GLY A 37 8.08 1.33 -7.15
N GLN A 38 8.41 2.56 -6.78
CA GLN A 38 9.47 2.87 -5.80
C GLN A 38 9.17 2.30 -4.41
N ALA A 39 7.91 2.35 -3.96
CA ALA A 39 7.49 1.78 -2.69
C ALA A 39 7.60 0.24 -2.69
N LEU A 40 7.23 -0.41 -3.81
CA LEU A 40 7.44 -1.85 -3.99
C LEU A 40 8.93 -2.20 -4.00
N PHE A 41 9.76 -1.42 -4.69
CA PHE A 41 11.20 -1.65 -4.67
C PHE A 41 11.75 -1.49 -3.24
N ALA A 42 11.38 -0.42 -2.55
CA ALA A 42 11.86 -0.12 -1.21
C ALA A 42 11.63 -1.25 -0.20
N VAL A 43 10.48 -1.93 -0.26
CA VAL A 43 10.20 -3.04 0.67
C VAL A 43 11.06 -4.28 0.45
N THR A 44 11.62 -4.43 -0.76
CA THR A 44 12.59 -5.51 -1.03
C THR A 44 13.98 -5.19 -0.50
N GLN A 45 14.22 -3.93 -0.10
CA GLN A 45 15.55 -3.43 0.29
C GLN A 45 15.64 -3.03 1.77
N ASP A 46 14.52 -2.89 2.48
CA ASP A 46 14.48 -2.33 3.83
C ASP A 46 13.50 -3.10 4.73
N ASP A 47 14.06 -4.01 5.54
CA ASP A 47 13.29 -4.91 6.42
C ASP A 47 12.51 -4.20 7.52
N ARG A 48 12.82 -2.91 7.77
CA ARG A 48 12.11 -2.06 8.73
C ARG A 48 10.67 -1.76 8.30
N ILE A 49 10.30 -2.02 7.03
CA ILE A 49 8.94 -1.80 6.54
C ILE A 49 8.04 -2.96 6.99
N ASP A 50 6.90 -2.61 7.58
CA ASP A 50 5.89 -3.56 8.04
C ASP A 50 4.76 -3.74 7.01
N THR A 51 4.44 -2.70 6.25
CA THR A 51 3.39 -2.78 5.22
C THR A 51 3.62 -1.81 4.06
N ILE A 52 2.97 -2.11 2.92
CA ILE A 52 3.12 -1.36 1.67
C ILE A 52 1.74 -0.96 1.13
N MET A 53 1.59 0.30 0.71
CA MET A 53 0.39 0.78 0.02
C MET A 53 0.70 1.33 -1.37
N ILE A 54 0.10 0.73 -2.39
CA ILE A 54 0.36 1.08 -3.78
C ILE A 54 -0.90 1.68 -4.39
N HIS A 55 -0.83 2.97 -4.75
CA HIS A 55 -1.94 3.70 -5.36
C HIS A 55 -1.73 3.86 -6.86
N ASN A 56 -2.67 3.37 -7.67
CA ASN A 56 -2.68 3.56 -9.13
C ASN A 56 -1.33 3.20 -9.77
N ALA A 57 -0.74 2.08 -9.35
CA ALA A 57 0.61 1.68 -9.74
C ALA A 57 0.77 0.15 -9.74
N GLY A 58 1.80 -0.33 -10.42
CA GLY A 58 2.16 -1.73 -10.51
C GLY A 58 3.54 -1.90 -11.16
N VAL A 59 4.03 -3.14 -11.18
CA VAL A 59 5.32 -3.49 -11.78
C VAL A 59 5.16 -3.64 -13.30
N PHE A 60 5.93 -2.83 -14.02
CA PHE A 60 6.05 -2.88 -15.47
C PHE A 60 6.93 -4.07 -15.89
N ILE A 61 6.93 -4.43 -17.19
CA ILE A 61 7.77 -5.55 -17.66
C ILE A 61 9.26 -5.24 -17.41
N GLU A 62 9.63 -3.97 -17.58
CA GLU A 62 10.91 -3.39 -17.15
C GLU A 62 10.58 -2.10 -16.41
N SER A 63 10.76 -2.09 -15.09
CA SER A 63 10.63 -0.84 -14.32
C SER A 63 11.84 0.03 -14.64
N PRO A 64 11.66 1.28 -15.10
CA PRO A 64 12.79 2.14 -15.41
C PRO A 64 13.63 2.39 -14.15
N PRO A 65 14.95 2.65 -14.28
CA PRO A 65 15.77 3.06 -13.15
C PRO A 65 15.12 4.21 -12.38
N PRO A 66 15.21 4.22 -11.04
CA PRO A 66 16.08 3.39 -10.22
C PRO A 66 15.46 2.04 -9.77
N ASP A 67 14.21 1.78 -10.13
CA ASP A 67 13.40 0.78 -9.41
C ASP A 67 13.87 -0.66 -9.69
N ASN A 68 14.43 -0.94 -10.87
CA ASN A 68 14.99 -2.23 -11.30
C ASN A 68 14.18 -3.49 -10.91
N LEU A 69 12.90 -3.31 -10.58
CA LEU A 69 12.02 -4.32 -10.01
C LEU A 69 11.44 -5.12 -11.17
N LEU A 70 11.68 -6.41 -11.14
CA LEU A 70 11.16 -7.37 -12.11
C LEU A 70 9.83 -7.93 -11.61
N MET A 71 8.97 -8.33 -12.54
CA MET A 71 7.71 -9.00 -12.17
C MET A 71 7.94 -10.29 -11.36
N SER A 72 9.08 -10.96 -11.54
CA SER A 72 9.46 -12.14 -10.76
C SER A 72 9.72 -11.84 -9.29
N ASP A 73 10.10 -10.60 -8.96
CA ASP A 73 10.41 -10.22 -7.57
C ASP A 73 9.14 -10.15 -6.71
N LEU A 74 7.96 -10.04 -7.33
CA LEU A 74 6.66 -10.04 -6.65
C LEU A 74 6.40 -11.36 -5.90
N ALA A 75 6.94 -12.48 -6.37
CA ALA A 75 6.81 -13.77 -5.70
C ALA A 75 7.55 -13.81 -4.35
N ASN A 76 8.56 -12.95 -4.17
CA ASN A 76 9.36 -12.88 -2.95
C ASN A 76 8.78 -11.92 -1.90
N LEU A 77 7.66 -11.25 -2.20
CA LEU A 77 7.01 -10.34 -1.26
C LEU A 77 6.35 -11.14 -0.13
N THR A 78 6.68 -10.78 1.11
CA THR A 78 6.16 -11.43 2.33
C THR A 78 5.43 -10.46 3.26
N LYS A 79 5.67 -9.16 3.13
CA LYS A 79 5.07 -8.12 3.98
C LYS A 79 3.61 -7.86 3.56
N PRO A 80 2.68 -7.60 4.50
CA PRO A 80 1.32 -7.17 4.18
C PRO A 80 1.27 -6.01 3.20
N MET A 81 0.46 -6.14 2.14
CA MET A 81 0.40 -5.14 1.08
C MET A 81 -1.02 -4.88 0.58
N ILE A 82 -1.26 -3.66 0.09
CA ILE A 82 -2.51 -3.27 -0.54
C ILE A 82 -2.27 -2.56 -1.87
N TYR A 83 -3.01 -2.97 -2.90
CA TYR A 83 -3.15 -2.24 -4.16
C TYR A 83 -4.49 -1.52 -4.18
N ILE A 84 -4.47 -0.22 -4.48
CA ILE A 84 -5.66 0.61 -4.64
C ILE A 84 -5.65 1.19 -6.05
N THR A 85 -6.50 0.65 -6.92
CA THR A 85 -6.45 0.87 -8.37
C THR A 85 -7.64 1.71 -8.85
N GLY A 86 -7.42 2.55 -9.86
CA GLY A 86 -8.40 3.52 -10.37
C GLY A 86 -9.32 3.05 -11.49
N GLY A 87 -9.54 1.74 -11.65
CA GLY A 87 -10.46 1.22 -12.68
C GLY A 87 -9.86 1.16 -14.08
N PRO A 88 -10.63 0.71 -15.08
CA PRO A 88 -10.12 0.46 -16.44
C PRO A 88 -9.54 1.70 -17.16
N THR A 89 -9.88 2.91 -16.72
CA THR A 89 -9.33 4.16 -17.26
C THR A 89 -7.99 4.57 -16.64
N ASP A 90 -7.59 3.91 -15.54
CA ASP A 90 -6.27 4.06 -14.94
C ASP A 90 -5.22 3.33 -15.80
N ILE A 91 -4.18 4.05 -16.22
CA ILE A 91 -3.07 3.50 -17.00
C ILE A 91 -2.35 2.35 -16.28
N ALA A 92 -2.41 2.31 -14.94
CA ALA A 92 -1.80 1.26 -14.13
C ALA A 92 -2.70 0.02 -13.98
N TYR A 93 -4.00 0.11 -14.30
CA TYR A 93 -4.95 -0.97 -14.07
C TYR A 93 -4.53 -2.32 -14.69
N PRO A 94 -4.10 -2.39 -15.97
CA PRO A 94 -3.65 -3.65 -16.56
C PRO A 94 -2.44 -4.25 -15.84
N HIS A 95 -1.54 -3.41 -15.31
CA HIS A 95 -0.38 -3.84 -14.53
C HIS A 95 -0.82 -4.46 -13.21
N THR A 96 -1.69 -3.78 -12.48
CA THR A 96 -2.19 -4.27 -11.18
C THR A 96 -2.86 -5.64 -11.31
N VAL A 97 -3.68 -5.83 -12.36
CA VAL A 97 -4.37 -7.09 -12.65
C VAL A 97 -3.38 -8.19 -12.98
N ARG A 98 -2.33 -7.88 -13.75
CA ARG A 98 -1.26 -8.83 -14.11
C ARG A 98 -0.35 -9.17 -12.93
N ASN A 99 -0.09 -8.21 -12.04
CA ASN A 99 0.77 -8.41 -10.88
C ASN A 99 0.07 -9.20 -9.77
N PHE A 100 -1.25 -9.03 -9.59
CA PHE A 100 -2.02 -9.71 -8.55
C PHE A 100 -1.72 -11.22 -8.43
N PRO A 101 -1.76 -12.03 -9.52
CA PRO A 101 -1.48 -13.46 -9.42
C PRO A 101 -0.03 -13.78 -9.03
N LEU A 102 0.93 -12.87 -9.25
CA LEU A 102 2.37 -13.12 -9.04
C LEU A 102 2.84 -12.95 -7.59
N VAL A 103 2.04 -12.31 -6.73
CA VAL A 103 2.30 -12.26 -5.29
C VAL A 103 1.79 -13.56 -4.67
N GLU A 104 2.69 -14.40 -4.17
CA GLU A 104 2.36 -15.75 -3.71
C GLU A 104 2.14 -15.81 -2.20
N ASP A 105 3.08 -15.27 -1.43
CA ASP A 105 3.13 -15.48 0.03
C ASP A 105 2.61 -14.31 0.87
N ALA A 106 2.74 -13.05 0.42
CA ALA A 106 2.29 -11.90 1.20
C ALA A 106 0.77 -11.89 1.47
N PRO A 107 0.33 -11.46 2.67
CA PRO A 107 -1.03 -10.99 2.90
C PRO A 107 -1.33 -9.80 1.96
N PHE A 108 -2.24 -9.99 1.01
CA PHE A 108 -2.43 -9.04 -0.08
C PHE A 108 -3.91 -8.70 -0.27
N ALA A 109 -4.23 -7.42 -0.12
CA ALA A 109 -5.50 -6.81 -0.51
C ALA A 109 -5.40 -6.13 -1.88
N TYR A 110 -6.26 -6.51 -2.82
CA TYR A 110 -6.44 -5.82 -4.10
C TYR A 110 -7.78 -5.13 -4.13
N LEU A 111 -7.76 -3.82 -4.31
CA LEU A 111 -8.92 -2.98 -4.43
C LEU A 111 -8.90 -2.24 -5.76
N ASN A 112 -10.09 -2.10 -6.35
CA ASN A 112 -10.28 -1.34 -7.56
C ASN A 112 -11.60 -0.55 -7.51
N ILE A 113 -11.54 0.72 -7.91
CA ILE A 113 -12.65 1.67 -7.97
C ILE A 113 -12.49 2.56 -9.21
N ASP A 114 -13.57 2.88 -9.94
CA ASP A 114 -13.50 3.59 -11.25
C ASP A 114 -13.35 5.11 -11.11
N VAL A 115 -12.14 5.56 -10.76
CA VAL A 115 -11.80 6.99 -10.50
C VAL A 115 -10.61 7.47 -11.34
N GLY A 116 -10.08 6.63 -12.21
CA GLY A 116 -8.93 6.91 -13.06
C GLY A 116 -7.60 7.01 -12.32
N HIS A 117 -6.54 7.33 -13.07
CA HIS A 117 -5.17 7.34 -12.56
C HIS A 117 -4.95 8.37 -11.45
N GLY A 118 -5.70 9.48 -11.45
CA GLY A 118 -5.60 10.53 -10.42
C GLY A 118 -6.22 10.15 -9.08
N GLY A 119 -6.87 8.99 -8.97
CA GLY A 119 -7.51 8.55 -7.73
C GLY A 119 -8.55 9.54 -7.21
N THR A 120 -8.77 9.54 -5.90
CA THR A 120 -9.65 10.50 -5.22
C THR A 120 -8.89 11.58 -4.44
N PHE A 121 -7.57 11.73 -4.67
CA PHE A 121 -6.70 12.62 -3.88
C PHE A 121 -7.18 14.08 -3.82
N LEU A 122 -7.79 14.59 -4.90
CA LEU A 122 -8.28 15.96 -4.99
C LEU A 122 -9.72 16.14 -4.46
N GLN A 123 -10.37 15.08 -4.03
CA GLN A 123 -11.68 15.15 -3.40
C GLN A 123 -11.56 15.63 -1.95
N PRO A 124 -12.63 16.20 -1.36
CA PRO A 124 -12.63 16.54 0.07
C PRO A 124 -12.18 15.35 0.93
N ASN A 125 -11.24 15.60 1.84
CA ASN A 125 -10.63 14.59 2.71
C ASN A 125 -9.99 13.41 1.95
N GLY A 126 -9.61 13.59 0.69
CA GLY A 126 -9.01 12.56 -0.16
C GLY A 126 -9.98 11.47 -0.64
N GLY A 127 -11.29 11.63 -0.40
CA GLY A 127 -12.34 10.73 -0.91
C GLY A 127 -12.24 9.28 -0.42
N ALA A 128 -12.86 8.36 -1.17
CA ALA A 128 -12.98 6.96 -0.78
C ALA A 128 -11.62 6.24 -0.64
N VAL A 129 -10.63 6.59 -1.47
CA VAL A 129 -9.27 6.01 -1.39
C VAL A 129 -8.59 6.37 -0.07
N ALA A 130 -8.75 7.61 0.42
CA ALA A 130 -8.15 8.02 1.68
C ALA A 130 -8.74 7.27 2.88
N GLN A 131 -10.05 7.04 2.89
CA GLN A 131 -10.71 6.31 3.98
C GLN A 131 -10.15 4.87 4.09
N VAL A 132 -10.11 4.14 2.97
CA VAL A 132 -9.51 2.79 2.95
C VAL A 132 -8.03 2.81 3.32
N SER A 133 -7.27 3.79 2.85
CA SER A 133 -5.84 3.88 3.14
C SER A 133 -5.59 4.09 4.65
N VAL A 134 -6.42 4.90 5.30
CA VAL A 134 -6.36 5.10 6.76
C VAL A 134 -6.73 3.83 7.50
N ASP A 135 -7.82 3.14 7.10
CA ASP A 135 -8.21 1.87 7.72
C ASP A 135 -7.11 0.81 7.62
N TRP A 136 -6.42 0.75 6.48
CA TRP A 136 -5.29 -0.15 6.27
C TRP A 136 -4.13 0.18 7.20
N LEU A 137 -3.73 1.45 7.28
CA LEU A 137 -2.64 1.89 8.17
C LEU A 137 -2.99 1.68 9.65
N ASP A 138 -4.22 1.98 10.06
CA ASP A 138 -4.67 1.77 11.43
C ASP A 138 -4.67 0.29 11.78
N TRP A 139 -5.04 -0.58 10.85
CA TRP A 139 -4.96 -2.03 11.07
C TRP A 139 -3.50 -2.50 11.15
N GLN A 140 -2.69 -2.24 10.13
CA GLN A 140 -1.36 -2.80 10.01
C GLN A 140 -0.35 -2.21 11.00
N LEU A 141 -0.44 -0.91 11.29
CA LEU A 141 0.53 -0.22 12.16
C LEU A 141 0.05 -0.08 13.61
N LYS A 142 -1.25 -0.17 13.87
CA LYS A 142 -1.81 0.07 15.22
C LYS A 142 -2.62 -1.10 15.77
N GLY A 143 -2.79 -2.18 14.99
CA GLY A 143 -3.62 -3.33 15.39
C GLY A 143 -5.10 -2.98 15.54
N SER A 144 -5.60 -1.96 14.83
CA SER A 144 -6.99 -1.51 14.95
C SER A 144 -7.98 -2.57 14.46
N GLU A 145 -8.80 -3.10 15.37
CA GLU A 145 -9.91 -4.01 15.00
C GLU A 145 -10.93 -3.31 14.08
N ALA A 146 -11.17 -2.02 14.28
CA ALA A 146 -12.09 -1.24 13.44
C ALA A 146 -11.55 -1.13 12.00
N GLY A 147 -10.24 -0.86 11.85
CA GLY A 147 -9.58 -0.86 10.54
C GLY A 147 -9.58 -2.25 9.91
N ALA A 148 -9.32 -3.30 10.70
CA ALA A 148 -9.32 -4.68 10.22
C ALA A 148 -10.68 -5.11 9.63
N ARG A 149 -11.80 -4.71 10.25
CA ARG A 149 -13.17 -5.00 9.75
C ARG A 149 -13.44 -4.48 8.34
N ARG A 150 -12.66 -3.52 7.83
CA ARG A 150 -12.76 -3.08 6.43
C ARG A 150 -12.36 -4.20 5.46
N PHE A 151 -11.40 -5.05 5.84
CA PHE A 151 -10.73 -6.02 4.97
C PHE A 151 -10.98 -7.48 5.33
N VAL A 152 -11.19 -7.79 6.61
CA VAL A 152 -11.09 -9.16 7.13
C VAL A 152 -12.46 -9.70 7.58
N GLY A 153 -12.66 -11.01 7.38
CA GLY A 153 -13.84 -11.76 7.81
C GLY A 153 -14.94 -11.88 6.74
N PRO A 154 -15.93 -12.77 6.95
CA PRO A 154 -16.99 -13.03 5.97
C PRO A 154 -17.89 -11.81 5.71
N ASP A 155 -18.02 -10.93 6.70
CA ASP A 155 -18.83 -9.71 6.64
C ASP A 155 -17.95 -8.44 6.54
N CYS A 156 -16.76 -8.55 5.92
CA CYS A 156 -15.87 -7.41 5.77
C CYS A 156 -16.56 -6.28 5.01
N LEU A 157 -16.33 -5.02 5.39
CA LEU A 157 -17.07 -3.90 4.80
C LEU A 157 -16.84 -3.81 3.29
N LEU A 158 -15.61 -4.02 2.81
CA LEU A 158 -15.29 -4.05 1.37
C LEU A 158 -15.89 -5.25 0.63
N CYS A 159 -16.19 -6.34 1.32
CA CYS A 159 -16.80 -7.55 0.73
C CYS A 159 -18.23 -7.28 0.25
N SER A 160 -18.90 -6.27 0.84
CA SER A 160 -20.30 -5.90 0.57
C SER A 160 -20.45 -4.57 -0.15
N ASP A 161 -19.36 -3.85 -0.38
CA ASP A 161 -19.35 -2.49 -0.92
C ASP A 161 -19.35 -2.53 -2.47
N PRO A 162 -20.46 -2.18 -3.15
CA PRO A 162 -20.60 -2.34 -4.59
C PRO A 162 -19.73 -1.35 -5.40
N GLU A 163 -19.20 -0.30 -4.76
CA GLU A 163 -18.29 0.64 -5.44
C GLU A 163 -16.90 0.03 -5.64
N TRP A 164 -16.55 -1.01 -4.88
CA TRP A 164 -15.25 -1.62 -4.87
C TRP A 164 -15.28 -3.02 -5.48
N THR A 165 -14.31 -3.29 -6.34
CA THR A 165 -13.88 -4.68 -6.58
C THR A 165 -12.82 -5.03 -5.55
N TYR A 166 -13.13 -5.96 -4.65
CA TYR A 166 -12.23 -6.43 -3.61
C TYR A 166 -11.80 -7.88 -3.84
N ARG A 167 -10.50 -8.14 -3.76
CA ARG A 167 -9.90 -9.48 -3.83
C ARG A 167 -8.78 -9.57 -2.81
N THR A 168 -8.55 -10.76 -2.26
CA THR A 168 -7.47 -10.98 -1.30
C THR A 168 -6.67 -12.24 -1.61
N LYS A 169 -5.47 -12.30 -1.02
CA LYS A 169 -4.67 -13.51 -0.83
C LYS A 169 -4.09 -13.47 0.58
N ASN A 170 -4.02 -14.63 1.24
CA ASN A 170 -3.36 -14.80 2.55
C ASN A 170 -3.79 -13.75 3.61
N ILE A 171 -5.03 -13.25 3.51
CA ILE A 171 -5.68 -12.41 4.52
C ILE A 171 -6.83 -13.27 5.06
N ASP A 172 -6.58 -13.91 6.19
CA ASP A 172 -7.55 -14.77 6.87
C ASP A 172 -8.35 -13.97 7.89
N GLY A 173 -9.61 -14.34 8.06
CA GLY A 173 -10.52 -13.87 9.13
C GLY A 173 -11.09 -15.02 9.92
#